data_AF-A0A1W9TKP7-F1
#
_entry.id   AF-A0A1W9TKP7-F1
#
_cell.length_a   1.000
_cell.length_b   1.000
_cell.length_c   1.000
_cell.angle_alpha   90.00
_cell.angle_beta   90.00
_cell.angle_gamma   90.00
#
_symmetry.space_group_name_H-M   'P 1'
#
loop_
_entity.id
_entity.type
_entity.pdbx_description
1 polymer ?
#
loop_
_entity_poly.entity_id
_entity_poly.type
_entity_poly.pdbx_seq_one_letter_code
_entity_poly.pdbx_strand_id
1 'polypeptide(L)'
;MGKPITPVPTIKVNKQLATISFTIPLSILETDNLNGWNIYVTTYDYDGIESVLRPLTTEGGQWAFGGGKPADPKIMDDILITIK
;
A
#
# COMPACT_ATOMS: atom_id res chain seq x y z
N MET A 1 0.60 7.52 14.30
CA MET A 1 0.90 6.17 13.79
C MET A 1 -0.42 5.42 13.66
N GLY A 2 -0.62 4.67 12.59
CA GLY A 2 -1.83 3.85 12.42
C GLY A 2 -1.85 2.63 13.35
N LYS A 3 -3.05 2.10 13.64
CA LYS A 3 -3.24 0.83 14.36
C LYS A 3 -3.25 -0.31 13.32
N PRO A 4 -2.32 -1.28 13.37
CA PRO A 4 -2.39 -2.44 12.49
C PRO A 4 -3.65 -3.26 12.79
N ILE A 5 -4.24 -3.83 11.74
CA ILE A 5 -5.42 -4.70 11.85
C ILE A 5 -5.00 -6.16 11.88
N THR A 6 -5.75 -7.01 12.60
CA THR A 6 -5.52 -8.45 12.67
C THR A 6 -6.86 -9.19 12.65
N PRO A 7 -7.01 -10.27 11.84
CA PRO A 7 -6.05 -10.79 10.86
C PRO A 7 -5.69 -9.80 9.74
N VAL A 8 -4.52 -10.01 9.14
CA VAL A 8 -4.10 -9.27 7.95
C VAL A 8 -5.06 -9.53 6.78
N PRO A 9 -5.26 -8.57 5.87
CA PRO A 9 -6.11 -8.77 4.69
C PRO A 9 -5.64 -9.95 3.84
N THR A 10 -6.58 -10.67 3.23
CA THR A 10 -6.24 -11.70 2.25
C THR A 10 -6.03 -11.04 0.88
N ILE A 11 -5.00 -11.47 0.15
CA ILE A 11 -4.65 -10.92 -1.16
C ILE A 11 -4.82 -11.99 -2.23
N LYS A 12 -5.51 -11.65 -3.33
CA LYS A 12 -5.61 -12.49 -4.53
C LYS A 12 -5.14 -11.70 -5.75
N VAL A 13 -4.24 -12.29 -6.52
CA VAL A 13 -3.72 -11.70 -7.77
C VAL A 13 -4.31 -12.43 -8.96
N ASN A 14 -4.92 -11.67 -9.87
CA ASN A 14 -5.34 -12.14 -11.19
C ASN A 14 -4.50 -11.43 -12.26
N LYS A 15 -3.49 -12.12 -12.79
CA LYS A 15 -2.58 -11.56 -13.78
C LYS A 15 -3.24 -11.34 -15.14
N GLN A 16 -4.16 -12.22 -15.53
CA GLN A 16 -4.87 -12.14 -16.81
C GLN A 16 -5.74 -10.87 -16.89
N LEU A 17 -6.29 -10.44 -15.74
CA LEU A 17 -7.11 -9.24 -15.63
C LEU A 17 -6.36 -8.04 -15.03
N ALA A 18 -5.03 -8.14 -14.84
CA ALA A 18 -4.22 -7.11 -14.18
C ALA A 18 -4.84 -6.57 -12.87
N THR A 19 -5.43 -7.46 -12.06
CA THR A 19 -6.21 -7.10 -10.88
C THR A 19 -5.61 -7.68 -9.61
N ILE A 20 -5.50 -6.87 -8.56
CA ILE A 20 -5.18 -7.29 -7.20
C ILE A 20 -6.42 -7.05 -6.34
N SER A 21 -6.89 -8.08 -5.64
CA SER A 21 -8.04 -8.00 -4.75
C SER A 21 -7.58 -8.15 -3.30
N PHE A 22 -7.97 -7.19 -2.47
CA PHE A 22 -7.76 -7.21 -1.03
C PHE A 22 -9.11 -7.51 -0.35
N THR A 23 -9.14 -8.51 0.53
CA THR A 23 -10.32 -8.85 1.32
C THR A 23 -10.05 -8.55 2.79
N ILE A 24 -10.82 -7.63 3.34
CA ILE A 24 -10.78 -7.20 4.74
C ILE A 24 -12.09 -7.63 5.40
N PRO A 25 -12.08 -8.53 6.40
CA PRO A 25 -13.29 -8.87 7.14
C PRO A 25 -13.88 -7.64 7.83
N LEU A 26 -15.19 -7.41 7.74
CA LEU A 26 -15.80 -6.27 8.45
C LEU A 26 -15.63 -6.39 9.97
N SER A 27 -15.57 -7.60 10.52
CA SER A 27 -15.44 -7.86 11.97
C SER A 27 -14.15 -7.33 12.60
N ILE A 28 -13.11 -7.03 11.80
CA ILE A 28 -11.87 -6.43 12.29
C ILE A 28 -11.88 -4.90 12.23
N LEU A 29 -12.86 -4.34 11.52
CA LEU A 29 -13.19 -2.93 11.57
C LEU A 29 -14.21 -2.80 12.71
N GLU A 30 -13.93 -1.96 13.72
CA GLU A 30 -14.80 -1.80 14.89
C GLU A 30 -16.09 -1.00 14.54
N THR A 31 -16.71 -1.34 13.41
CA THR A 31 -17.90 -0.71 12.83
C THR A 31 -18.64 -1.70 11.93
N ASP A 32 -19.94 -1.46 11.76
CA ASP A 32 -20.80 -2.11 10.77
C ASP A 32 -21.15 -1.19 9.58
N ASN A 33 -20.67 0.06 9.60
CA ASN A 33 -20.98 1.07 8.60
C ASN A 33 -19.72 1.80 8.11
N LEU A 34 -19.46 1.68 6.80
CA LEU A 34 -18.32 2.30 6.15
C LEU A 34 -18.65 3.64 5.48
N ASN A 35 -19.88 4.15 5.57
CA ASN A 35 -20.22 5.43 4.97
C ASN A 35 -19.35 6.57 5.53
N GLY A 36 -18.81 7.40 4.64
CA GLY A 36 -17.88 8.48 4.97
C GLY A 36 -16.44 8.03 5.24
N TRP A 37 -16.14 6.73 5.18
CA TRP A 37 -14.77 6.25 5.30
C TRP A 37 -13.94 6.67 4.10
N ASN A 38 -12.69 7.01 4.38
CA ASN A 38 -11.68 7.29 3.37
C ASN A 38 -10.63 6.17 3.40
N ILE A 39 -10.47 5.49 2.28
CA ILE A 39 -9.47 4.45 2.09
C ILE A 39 -8.36 5.03 1.22
N TYR A 40 -7.18 5.19 1.80
CA TYR A 40 -5.99 5.63 1.08
C TYR A 40 -5.09 4.44 0.75
N VAL A 41 -4.81 4.24 -0.53
CA VAL A 41 -3.99 3.14 -1.03
C VAL A 41 -2.80 3.75 -1.76
N THR A 42 -1.60 3.25 -1.45
CA THR A 42 -0.35 3.67 -2.09
C THR A 42 0.41 2.45 -2.58
N THR A 43 1.15 2.59 -3.68
CA THR A 43 2.07 1.58 -4.18
C THR A 43 3.52 1.99 -3.92
N TYR A 44 4.35 1.00 -3.62
CA TYR A 44 5.80 1.14 -3.62
C TYR A 44 6.44 -0.24 -3.76
N ASP A 45 7.67 -0.31 -4.28
CA ASP A 45 8.38 -1.57 -4.43
C ASP A 45 9.02 -2.02 -3.10
N TYR A 46 8.79 -3.29 -2.76
CA TYR A 46 9.34 -3.93 -1.57
C TYR A 46 10.40 -4.96 -2.00
N ASP A 47 11.62 -4.80 -1.49
CA ASP A 47 12.70 -5.76 -1.66
C ASP A 47 12.44 -6.98 -0.78
N GLY A 48 12.06 -8.10 -1.41
CA GLY A 48 11.80 -9.36 -0.71
C GLY A 48 13.04 -10.08 -0.15
N ILE A 49 14.26 -9.71 -0.59
CA ILE A 49 15.51 -10.31 -0.11
C ILE A 49 15.94 -9.62 1.18
N GLU A 50 16.03 -8.29 1.15
CA GLU A 50 16.45 -7.49 2.30
C GLU A 50 15.29 -7.17 3.26
N SER A 51 14.05 -7.48 2.86
CA SER A 51 12.83 -7.19 3.62
C SER A 51 12.64 -5.71 3.97
N VAL A 52 12.95 -4.84 3.01
CA VAL A 52 12.83 -3.38 3.12
C VAL A 52 12.19 -2.77 1.88
N LEU A 53 11.62 -1.57 2.01
CA LEU A 53 11.25 -0.78 0.82
C LEU A 53 12.51 -0.33 0.10
N ARG A 54 12.51 -0.35 -1.24
CA ARG A 54 13.67 0.13 -1.99
C ARG A 54 14.03 1.57 -1.60
N PRO A 55 15.33 1.93 -1.57
CA PRO A 55 15.71 3.30 -1.27
C PRO A 55 15.17 4.29 -2.32
N LEU A 56 14.82 5.49 -1.86
CA LEU A 56 14.60 6.66 -2.70
C LEU A 56 15.82 7.58 -2.56
N THR A 57 16.49 7.86 -3.67
CA THR A 57 17.66 8.73 -3.72
C THR A 57 17.46 9.80 -4.78
N THR A 58 18.36 10.77 -4.83
CA THR A 58 18.27 11.85 -5.81
C THR A 58 18.49 11.29 -7.23
N GLU A 59 19.52 10.47 -7.41
CA GLU A 59 19.96 9.96 -8.71
C GLU A 59 19.39 8.58 -9.07
N GLY A 60 18.85 7.84 -8.10
CA GLY A 60 18.46 6.44 -8.27
C GLY A 60 19.65 5.47 -8.31
N GLY A 61 19.40 4.25 -8.79
CA GLY A 61 20.43 3.22 -8.98
C GLY A 61 19.84 1.91 -9.47
N GLN A 62 20.68 0.87 -9.63
CA GLN A 62 20.21 -0.45 -10.08
C GLN A 62 19.09 -1.04 -9.19
N TRP A 63 19.12 -0.68 -7.90
CA TRP A 63 18.22 -1.21 -6.88
C TRP A 63 17.54 -0.11 -6.05
N ALA A 64 17.53 1.14 -6.55
CA ALA A 64 16.99 2.32 -5.89
C ALA A 64 16.23 3.20 -6.87
N PHE A 65 15.16 3.84 -6.39
CA PHE A 65 14.42 4.84 -7.17
C PHE A 65 15.08 6.20 -7.08
N GLY A 66 15.02 6.97 -8.18
CA GLY A 66 15.53 8.33 -8.28
C GLY A 66 14.44 9.40 -8.17
N GLY A 67 14.86 10.67 -8.12
CA GLY A 67 13.95 11.82 -8.20
C GLY A 67 13.43 12.35 -6.87
N GLY A 68 13.90 11.83 -5.74
CA GLY A 68 13.54 12.31 -4.41
C GLY A 68 14.73 12.34 -3.46
N LYS A 69 14.48 12.52 -2.16
CA LYS A 69 15.50 12.43 -1.11
C LYS A 69 15.24 11.20 -0.24
N PRO A 70 16.24 10.69 0.50
CA PRO A 70 16.07 9.51 1.37
C PRO A 70 14.90 9.60 2.36
N ALA A 71 14.60 10.82 2.84
CA ALA A 71 13.51 11.10 3.77
C ALA A 71 12.16 11.40 3.11
N ASP A 72 12.10 11.50 1.78
CA ASP A 72 10.86 11.77 1.08
C ASP A 72 9.92 10.54 1.12
N PRO A 73 8.59 10.75 1.02
CA PRO A 73 7.62 9.67 1.00
C PRO A 73 7.88 8.66 -0.12
N LYS A 74 7.77 7.38 0.21
CA LYS A 74 7.92 6.26 -0.72
C LYS A 74 6.55 5.88 -1.28
N ILE A 75 6.08 6.68 -2.22
CA ILE A 75 4.80 6.51 -2.93
C ILE A 75 5.08 6.62 -4.42
N MET A 76 4.74 5.59 -5.20
CA MET A 76 4.80 5.63 -6.66
C MET A 76 3.48 6.09 -7.26
N ASP A 77 2.41 5.41 -6.87
CA ASP A 77 1.04 5.76 -7.22
C ASP A 77 0.19 5.78 -5.95
N ASP A 78 -0.88 6.54 -5.98
CA ASP A 78 -1.86 6.58 -4.90
C ASP A 78 -3.30 6.72 -5.40
N ILE A 79 -4.23 6.33 -4.54
CA ILE A 79 -5.65 6.57 -4.74
C ILE A 79 -6.33 6.78 -3.38
N LEU A 80 -7.21 7.78 -3.32
CA LEU A 80 -8.11 8.02 -2.21
C LEU A 80 -9.53 7.65 -2.63
N ILE A 81 -10.13 6.69 -1.93
CA ILE A 81 -11.49 6.23 -2.16
C ILE A 81 -12.35 6.69 -0.99
N THR A 82 -13.41 7.45 -1.27
CA THR A 82 -14.43 7.80 -0.28
C THR A 82 -15.65 6.91 -0.47
N ILE A 83 -16.05 6.19 0.57
CA ILE A 83 -17.27 5.39 0.58
C ILE A 83 -18.46 6.31 0.87
N LYS A 84 -19.49 6.26 0.01
CA LYS A 84 -20.73 7.05 0.10
C LYS A 84 -21.91 6.17 0.49
#